data_AF-A0A7C1GVX1-F1
#
_entry.id   AF-A0A7C1GVX1-F1
#
_cell.length_a   1.000
_cell.length_b   1.000
_cell.length_c   1.000
_cell.angle_alpha   90.00
_cell.angle_beta   90.00
_cell.angle_gamma   90.00
#
_symmetry.space_group_name_H-M   'P 1'
#
loop_
_entity.id
_entity.type
_entity.pdbx_description
1 polymer ?
#
loop_
_entity_poly.entity_id
_entity_poly.type
_entity_poly.pdbx_seq_one_letter_code
_entity_poly.pdbx_strand_id
1 'polypeptide(L)' 'MTACATTSAAKYDKDGYAAFVVDERLWVFKDPSKELDEYRATGHEPGKLATAIGAGPNGMTVKAPDNETLQGYLNAK' A
#
# COMPACT_ATOMS: atom_id res chain seq x y z
N MET A 1 -3.17 14.37 19.07
CA MET A 1 -3.65 13.78 17.80
C MET A 1 -2.42 13.30 17.05
N THR A 2 -2.09 12.02 17.13
CA THR A 2 -0.92 11.45 16.45
C THR A 2 -1.27 11.29 14.98
N ALA A 3 -0.85 12.24 14.15
CA ALA A 3 -0.84 12.04 12.72
C ALA A 3 0.18 10.92 12.43
N CYS A 4 -0.32 9.75 12.04
CA CYS A 4 0.54 8.69 11.52
C CYS A 4 1.21 9.25 10.28
N ALA A 5 2.50 9.58 10.37
CA ALA A 5 3.25 10.12 9.25
C ALA A 5 3.42 9.01 8.21
N THR A 6 2.48 8.91 7.27
CA THR A 6 2.56 8.10 6.06
C THR A 6 3.75 8.59 5.27
N THR A 7 4.92 7.98 5.50
CA THR A 7 6.08 8.24 4.66
C THR A 7 5.80 7.58 3.32
N SER A 8 5.66 8.42 2.28
CA SER A 8 5.60 7.94 0.91
C SER A 8 6.84 7.10 0.65
N ALA A 9 6.65 5.83 0.34
CA ALA A 9 7.75 4.92 0.17
C ALA A 9 8.10 4.85 -1.32
N ALA A 10 8.43 6.00 -1.90
CA ALA A 10 8.62 6.17 -3.35
C ALA A 10 9.60 5.16 -3.97
N LYS A 11 10.55 4.67 -3.19
CA LYS A 11 11.46 3.57 -3.57
C LYS A 11 10.78 2.22 -3.84
N TYR A 12 9.53 2.06 -3.44
CA TYR A 12 8.68 0.89 -3.61
C TYR A 12 7.50 1.16 -4.54
N ASP A 13 7.35 2.39 -5.04
CA ASP A 13 6.36 2.69 -6.07
C ASP A 13 6.71 1.87 -7.32
N LYS A 14 5.67 1.35 -7.98
CA LYS A 14 5.80 0.59 -9.23
C LYS A 14 4.92 1.26 -10.27
N ASP A 15 5.13 0.95 -11.55
CA ASP A 15 4.29 1.48 -12.61
C ASP A 15 2.81 1.11 -12.38
N GLY A 16 1.98 2.14 -12.16
CA GLY A 16 0.56 1.98 -11.85
C GLY A 16 0.25 1.62 -10.40
N TYR A 17 1.23 1.68 -9.48
CA TYR A 17 1.03 1.43 -8.05
C TYR A 17 1.81 2.41 -7.16
N ALA A 18 1.12 3.01 -6.20
CA ALA A 18 1.70 3.84 -5.17
C ALA A 18 1.88 3.05 -3.86
N ALA A 19 3.05 3.18 -3.24
CA ALA A 19 3.44 2.48 -2.04
C ALA A 19 3.73 3.44 -0.87
N PHE A 20 3.28 3.08 0.32
CA PHE A 20 3.39 3.86 1.55
C PHE A 20 3.89 2.95 2.66
N VAL A 21 4.84 3.41 3.46
CA VAL A 21 5.27 2.65 4.64
C VAL A 21 4.59 3.26 5.87
N VAL A 22 3.81 2.43 6.56
CA VAL A 22 3.09 2.79 7.78
C VAL A 22 3.27 1.67 8.79
N ASP A 23 3.78 2.00 9.98
CA ASP A 23 4.07 1.02 11.03
C ASP A 23 4.87 -0.20 10.52
N GLU A 24 5.94 0.06 9.75
CA GLU A 24 6.81 -0.95 9.13
C GLU A 24 6.12 -1.89 8.12
N ARG A 25 4.89 -1.56 7.71
CA ARG A 25 4.12 -2.30 6.72
C ARG A 25 4.03 -1.50 5.43
N LEU A 26 4.16 -2.20 4.32
CA LEU A 26 4.06 -1.62 2.99
C LEU A 26 2.61 -1.63 2.52
N TRP A 27 1.98 -0.47 2.51
CA TRP A 27 0.67 -0.25 1.92
C TRP A 27 0.81 0.04 0.45
N VAL A 28 0.11 -0.71 -0.39
CA VAL A 28 0.15 -0.55 -1.85
C VAL A 28 -1.25 -0.37 -2.39
N PHE A 29 -1.38 0.63 -3.24
CA PHE A 29 -2.62 0.99 -3.91
C PHE A 29 -2.35 1.15 -5.39
N LYS A 30 -3.35 0.87 -6.21
CA LYS A 30 -3.30 1.15 -7.64
C LYS A 30 -3.33 2.66 -7.85
N ASP A 31 -2.53 3.17 -8.78
CA ASP A 31 -2.51 4.58 -9.16
C ASP A 31 -2.81 4.71 -10.67
N PRO A 32 -3.85 5.45 -11.07
CA PRO A 32 -4.84 6.14 -10.24
C PRO A 32 -5.93 5.19 -9.69
N SER A 33 -6.37 5.42 -8.44
CA SER A 33 -7.55 4.77 -7.86
C SER A 33 -8.24 5.65 -6.80
N LYS A 34 -9.56 5.46 -6.63
CA LYS A 34 -10.33 6.17 -5.59
C LYS A 34 -9.85 5.81 -4.19
N GLU A 35 -9.51 4.55 -3.96
CA GLU A 35 -9.03 4.07 -2.66
C GLU A 35 -7.71 4.72 -2.26
N LEU A 36 -6.82 4.96 -3.23
CA LEU A 36 -5.58 5.71 -3.00
C LEU A 36 -5.87 7.16 -2.59
N ASP A 37 -6.78 7.84 -3.29
CA ASP A 37 -7.16 9.21 -2.96
C ASP A 37 -7.82 9.30 -1.59
N GLU A 38 -8.74 8.38 -1.26
CA GLU A 38 -9.38 8.29 0.05
C GLU A 38 -8.36 7.99 1.15
N TYR A 39 -7.42 7.06 0.91
CA TYR A 39 -6.35 6.74 1.84
C TYR A 39 -5.40 7.93 2.05
N ARG A 40 -5.05 8.67 1.00
CA ARG A 40 -4.24 9.89 1.11
C ARG A 40 -4.98 11.01 1.86
N ALA A 41 -6.29 11.13 1.65
CA ALA A 41 -7.10 12.18 2.26
C ALA A 41 -7.44 11.91 3.74
N THR A 42 -7.72 10.65 4.09
CA THR A 42 -8.26 10.28 5.41
C THR A 42 -7.31 9.42 6.24
N GLY A 43 -6.38 8.72 5.60
CA GLY A 43 -5.53 7.71 6.24
C GLY A 43 -6.29 6.48 6.73
N HIS A 44 -7.55 6.29 6.32
CA HIS A 44 -8.37 5.18 6.79
C HIS A 44 -8.00 3.88 6.09
N GLU A 45 -7.86 2.81 6.87
CA GLU A 45 -7.72 1.46 6.35
C GLU A 45 -9.02 1.07 5.60
N PRO A 46 -8.95 0.61 4.34
CA PRO A 46 -10.13 0.19 3.60
C PRO A 46 -10.81 -1.00 4.31
N GLY A 47 -12.15 -1.02 4.27
CA GLY A 47 -12.94 -2.03 4.99
C GLY A 47 -12.70 -3.46 4.55
N LYS A 48 -12.16 -3.64 3.34
CA LYS A 48 -11.53 -4.88 2.89
C LYS A 48 -10.07 -4.56 2.61
N LEU A 49 -9.19 -5.45 3.03
CA LEU A 49 -7.77 -5.36 2.74
C LEU A 49 -7.22 -6.77 2.52
N ALA A 50 -6.31 -6.90 1.57
CA ALA A 50 -5.50 -8.08 1.37
C ALA A 50 -4.15 -7.88 2.04
N THR A 51 -3.66 -8.90 2.75
CA THR A 51 -2.36 -8.86 3.43
C THR A 51 -1.50 -10.03 2.96
N ALA A 52 -0.28 -9.75 2.51
CA ALA A 52 0.75 -10.74 2.26
C ALA A 52 1.93 -10.52 3.20
N ILE A 53 2.08 -11.44 4.15
CA ILE A 53 3.16 -11.43 5.13
C ILE A 53 4.45 -11.88 4.45
N GLY A 54 5.51 -11.07 4.55
CA GLY A 54 6.83 -11.41 4.01
C GLY A 54 6.96 -11.31 2.48
N ALA A 55 5.93 -10.88 1.76
CA ALA A 55 5.97 -10.77 0.30
C ALA A 55 6.58 -9.45 -0.20
N GLY A 56 6.83 -8.50 0.71
CA GLY A 56 7.38 -7.19 0.39
C GLY A 56 8.90 -7.17 0.30
N PRO A 57 9.48 -6.06 -0.18
CA PRO A 57 10.91 -5.84 -0.18
C PRO A 57 11.47 -6.00 1.24
N ASN A 58 12.61 -6.69 1.38
CA ASN A 58 13.22 -7.01 2.68
C ASN A 58 12.34 -7.83 3.64
N GLY A 59 11.36 -8.58 3.13
CA GLY A 59 10.45 -9.38 3.97
C GLY A 59 9.37 -8.56 4.67
N MET A 60 9.10 -7.34 4.19
CA MET A 60 8.02 -6.50 4.72
C MET A 60 6.64 -7.14 4.48
N THR A 61 5.69 -6.83 5.36
CA THR A 61 4.29 -7.19 5.15
C THR A 61 3.67 -6.19 4.17
N VAL A 62 3.06 -6.70 3.11
CA VAL A 62 2.39 -5.89 2.08
C VAL A 62 0.89 -5.92 2.34
N LYS A 63 0.26 -4.75 2.41
CA LYS A 63 -1.18 -4.55 2.54
C LYS A 63 -1.71 -3.83 1.31
N ALA A 64 -2.84 -4.27 0.78
CA ALA A 64 -3.52 -3.64 -0.35
C ALA A 64 -5.03 -3.57 -0.08
N PRO A 65 -5.79 -2.69 -0.75
CA PRO A 65 -7.25 -2.64 -0.59
C PRO A 65 -7.94 -3.93 -1.05
N ASP A 66 -7.35 -4.65 -2.00
CA ASP A 66 -7.92 -5.88 -2.53
C ASP A 66 -6.82 -6.84 -3.00
N ASN A 67 -7.20 -8.11 -3.23
CA ASN A 67 -6.24 -9.13 -3.62
C ASN A 67 -5.74 -8.95 -5.06
N GLU A 68 -6.51 -8.31 -5.96
CA GLU A 68 -6.07 -8.03 -7.33
C GLU A 68 -4.95 -6.99 -7.31
N THR A 69 -5.09 -5.91 -6.54
CA THR A 69 -4.06 -4.90 -6.33
C THR A 69 -2.82 -5.51 -5.67
N LEU A 70 -3.01 -6.35 -4.64
CA LEU A 70 -1.88 -7.01 -3.96
C LEU A 70 -1.09 -7.89 -4.92
N GLN A 71 -1.76 -8.80 -5.61
CA GLN A 71 -1.12 -9.70 -6.57
C GLN A 71 -0.53 -8.91 -7.74
N GLY A 72 -1.23 -7.90 -8.24
CA GLY A 72 -0.76 -7.01 -9.30
C GLY A 72 0.54 -6.31 -8.90
N TYR A 73 0.61 -5.77 -7.69
CA TYR A 73 1.82 -5.15 -7.15
C TYR A 73 2.96 -6.16 -6.97
N LEU A 74 2.68 -7.36 -6.46
CA LEU A 74 3.71 -8.39 -6.26
C LEU A 74 4.26 -8.95 -7.59
N ASN A 75 3.44 -9.00 -8.63
CA ASN A 75 3.84 -9.42 -9.97
C ASN A 75 4.42 -8.30 -10.84
N ALA A 76 4.17 -7.03 -10.50
CA ALA A 76 4.81 -5.89 -11.14
C ALA A 76 6.32 -5.93 -10.88
N LYS A 77 7.12 -5.76 -11.94
CA LYS A 77 8.59 -5.85 -11.88
C LYS A 77 9.23 -4.52 -11.57
#